data_AF-A0A2N5Z940-F1
#
_entry.id   AF-A0A2N5Z940-F1
#
_cell.length_a   1.000
_cell.length_b   1.000
_cell.length_c   1.000
_cell.angle_alpha   90.00
_cell.angle_beta   90.00
_cell.angle_gamma   90.00
#
_symmetry.space_group_name_H-M   'P 1'
#
loop_
_entity.id
_entity.type
_entity.pdbx_description
1 polymer ?
#
loop_
_entity_poly.entity_id
_entity_poly.type
_entity_poly.pdbx_seq_one_letter_code
_entity_poly.pdbx_strand_id
1 'polypeptide(L)'
;MKKAFSFLELMVIISILAIILTMASLPYINAKHKAVEQVCKNNTKMLDAAVVNYNSQPGVKKIPDDVQYLSIYKEKLVEYLKNRSWPICKGNGYFYRKNGIVFCSKHGSFSGESPED
;
A
#
# COMPACT_ATOMS: atom_id res chain seq x y z
N MET A 1 8.82 -4.28 -58.43
CA MET A 1 7.56 -4.92 -57.98
C MET A 1 7.53 -4.90 -56.46
N LYS A 2 6.57 -4.22 -55.84
CA LYS A 2 6.40 -4.26 -54.38
C LYS A 2 5.76 -5.61 -54.03
N LYS A 3 6.45 -6.46 -53.26
CA LYS A 3 5.85 -7.70 -52.73
C LYS A 3 4.74 -7.28 -51.75
N ALA A 4 3.49 -7.50 -52.14
CA ALA A 4 2.37 -7.40 -51.22
C ALA A 4 2.49 -8.55 -50.21
N PHE A 5 2.33 -8.23 -48.93
CA PHE A 5 2.40 -9.18 -47.83
C PHE A 5 1.30 -10.24 -48.00
N SER A 6 1.62 -11.52 -47.79
CA SER A 6 0.63 -12.59 -47.94
C SER A 6 -0.37 -12.56 -46.78
N PHE A 7 -1.64 -12.87 -47.07
CA PHE A 7 -2.66 -13.03 -46.02
C PHE A 7 -2.25 -14.06 -44.96
N LEU A 8 -1.56 -15.13 -45.38
CA LEU A 8 -1.08 -16.15 -44.46
C LEU A 8 -0.03 -15.60 -43.48
N GLU A 9 0.90 -14.80 -43.97
CA GLU A 9 1.92 -14.16 -43.14
C GLU A 9 1.28 -13.22 -42.11
N LEU A 10 0.23 -12.50 -42.51
CA LEU A 10 -0.51 -11.63 -41.61
C LEU A 10 -1.23 -12.42 -40.51
N MET A 11 -1.85 -13.55 -40.86
CA MET A 11 -2.54 -14.42 -39.90
C MET A 11 -1.60 -14.99 -38.85
N VAL A 12 -0.41 -15.46 -39.25
CA VAL A 12 0.57 -15.98 -38.29
C VAL A 12 1.04 -14.87 -37.34
N ILE A 13 1.26 -13.65 -37.83
CA ILE A 13 1.68 -12.53 -37.00
C ILE A 13 0.60 -12.16 -35.97
N ILE A 14 -0.66 -12.02 -36.38
CA ILE A 14 -1.74 -11.68 -35.44
C ILE A 14 -1.95 -12.77 -34.39
N SER A 15 -1.76 -14.05 -34.76
CA SER A 15 -1.86 -15.16 -33.82
C SER A 15 -0.75 -15.12 -32.77
N ILE A 16 0.50 -14.86 -33.18
CA ILE A 16 1.63 -14.72 -32.24
C ILE A 16 1.44 -13.50 -31.33
N LEU A 17 0.98 -12.37 -31.89
CA LEU A 17 0.69 -11.15 -31.12
C LEU A 17 -0.39 -11.39 -30.04
N ALA A 18 -1.46 -12.12 -30.37
CA ALA A 18 -2.52 -12.42 -29.40
C ALA A 18 -1.98 -13.24 -28.21
N ILE A 19 -1.15 -14.26 -28.46
CA ILE A 19 -0.54 -15.08 -27.41
C ILE A 19 0.34 -14.23 -26.48
N ILE A 20 1.21 -13.39 -27.06
CA ILE A 20 2.11 -12.52 -26.29
C ILE A 20 1.31 -11.55 -25.40
N LEU A 21 0.28 -10.91 -25.94
CA LEU A 21 -0.56 -9.96 -25.21
C LEU A 21 -1.27 -10.61 -24.02
N THR A 22 -1.79 -11.82 -24.19
CA THR A 22 -2.44 -12.55 -23.09
C THR A 22 -1.46 -12.84 -21.95
N MET A 23 -0.27 -13.37 -22.25
CA MET A 23 0.71 -13.73 -21.23
C MET A 23 1.29 -12.50 -20.50
N ALA A 24 1.45 -11.38 -21.20
CA ALA A 24 1.98 -10.15 -20.60
C ALA A 24 1.01 -9.47 -19.60
N SER A 25 -0.29 -9.71 -19.71
CA SER A 25 -1.32 -9.03 -18.90
C SER A 25 -1.35 -9.46 -17.42
N LEU A 26 -1.22 -10.76 -17.16
CA LEU A 26 -1.31 -11.36 -15.81
C LEU A 26 -0.26 -10.84 -14.82
N PRO A 27 1.06 -10.81 -15.14
CA PRO A 27 2.07 -10.35 -14.18
C PRO A 27 1.89 -8.87 -13.80
N TYR A 28 1.39 -8.03 -14.72
CA TYR A 28 1.17 -6.61 -14.48
C TYR A 28 0.09 -6.34 -13.42
N ILE A 29 -1.01 -7.10 -13.46
CA ILE A 29 -2.09 -7.00 -12.47
C ILE A 29 -1.56 -7.39 -11.08
N ASN A 30 -0.86 -8.52 -10.99
CA ASN A 30 -0.29 -8.99 -9.72
C ASN A 30 0.75 -8.02 -9.15
N ALA A 31 1.61 -7.44 -10.00
CA ALA A 31 2.60 -6.44 -9.58
C ALA A 31 1.93 -5.18 -9.02
N LYS A 32 0.84 -4.72 -9.63
CA LYS A 32 0.04 -3.59 -9.11
C LYS A 32 -0.53 -3.88 -7.73
N HIS A 33 -1.12 -5.05 -7.53
CA HIS A 33 -1.67 -5.43 -6.23
C HIS A 33 -0.58 -5.46 -5.14
N LYS A 34 0.56 -6.11 -5.43
CA LYS A 34 1.71 -6.16 -4.51
C LYS A 34 2.28 -4.77 -4.20
N ALA A 35 2.36 -3.89 -5.19
CA ALA A 35 2.82 -2.51 -4.97
C ALA A 35 1.88 -1.74 -4.04
N VAL A 36 0.56 -1.89 -4.20
CA VAL A 36 -0.43 -1.26 -3.33
C VAL A 36 -0.32 -1.79 -1.89
N GLU A 37 -0.16 -3.09 -1.72
CA GLU A 37 0.03 -3.72 -0.42
C GLU A 37 1.32 -3.22 0.26
N GLN A 38 2.43 -3.18 -0.47
CA GLN A 38 3.72 -2.73 0.05
C GLN A 38 3.70 -1.26 0.46
N VAL A 39 3.04 -0.39 -0.31
CA VAL A 39 2.83 1.01 0.08
C VAL A 39 2.02 1.08 1.37
N CYS A 40 0.96 0.28 1.49
CA CYS A 40 0.14 0.26 2.70
C CYS A 40 0.94 -0.19 3.92
N LYS A 41 1.76 -1.23 3.77
CA LYS A 41 2.66 -1.74 4.81
C LYS A 41 3.69 -0.70 5.27
N ASN A 42 4.27 0.04 4.34
CA ASN A 42 5.19 1.11 4.69
C ASN A 42 4.47 2.24 5.43
N ASN A 43 3.28 2.62 4.96
CA ASN A 43 2.48 3.65 5.60
C ASN A 43 2.05 3.28 7.02
N THR A 44 1.62 2.04 7.27
CA THR A 44 1.27 1.59 8.62
C THR A 44 2.48 1.67 9.54
N LYS A 45 3.67 1.24 9.11
CA LYS A 45 4.90 1.34 9.90
C LYS A 45 5.30 2.78 10.21
N MET A 46 5.18 3.66 9.22
CA MET A 46 5.47 5.09 9.41
C MET A 46 4.50 5.74 10.40
N LEU A 47 3.22 5.41 10.31
CA LEU A 47 2.21 5.90 11.24
C LEU A 47 2.39 5.33 12.64
N ASP A 48 2.77 4.06 12.76
CA ASP A 48 3.06 3.41 14.03
C ASP A 48 4.21 4.12 14.76
N ALA A 49 5.32 4.36 14.04
CA ALA A 49 6.43 5.15 14.55
C ALA A 49 6.01 6.58 14.93
N ALA A 50 5.15 7.23 14.13
CA ALA A 50 4.62 8.55 14.45
C ALA A 50 3.77 8.55 15.73
N VAL A 51 2.94 7.51 15.94
CA VAL A 51 2.14 7.36 17.16
C VAL A 51 3.02 7.11 18.37
N VAL A 52 4.03 6.26 18.25
CA VAL A 52 5.01 6.01 19.33
C VAL A 52 5.74 7.30 19.70
N ASN A 53 6.22 8.07 18.71
CA ASN A 53 6.89 9.35 18.93
C ASN A 53 5.97 10.42 19.54
N TYR A 54 4.69 10.44 19.14
CA TYR A 54 3.72 11.34 19.75
C TYR A 54 3.47 10.95 21.20
N ASN A 55 3.16 9.68 21.46
CA ASN A 55 2.82 9.17 22.79
C ASN A 55 4.01 9.20 23.79
N SER A 56 5.25 9.31 23.31
CA SER A 56 6.45 9.43 24.16
C SER A 56 6.71 10.86 24.64
N GLN A 57 6.00 11.87 24.13
CA GLN A 57 6.20 13.24 24.54
C GLN A 57 5.67 13.52 25.96
N PRO A 58 6.45 14.22 26.79
CA PRO A 58 5.98 14.63 28.11
C PRO A 58 4.82 15.61 27.99
N GLY A 59 3.76 15.39 28.76
CA GLY A 59 2.60 16.30 28.84
C GLY A 59 1.55 16.14 27.74
N VAL A 60 1.73 15.24 26.77
CA VAL A 60 0.68 14.96 25.78
C VAL A 60 -0.31 13.91 26.26
N LYS A 61 -1.58 14.06 25.89
CA LYS A 61 -2.59 13.02 26.09
C LYS A 61 -2.37 11.92 25.05
N LYS A 62 -1.97 10.74 25.51
CA LYS A 62 -1.77 9.56 24.66
C LYS A 62 -3.00 9.28 23.80
N ILE A 63 -2.75 8.81 22.58
CA ILE A 63 -3.80 8.32 21.68
C ILE A 63 -4.42 7.07 22.34
N PRO A 64 -5.74 7.02 22.56
CA PRO A 64 -6.40 5.84 23.09
C PRO A 64 -6.18 4.64 22.18
N ASP A 65 -6.00 3.46 22.74
CA ASP A 65 -5.71 2.28 21.95
C ASP A 65 -6.92 1.79 21.13
N ASP A 66 -8.08 2.44 21.13
CA ASP A 66 -9.27 1.99 20.39
C ASP A 66 -9.84 3.02 19.41
N VAL A 67 -8.96 3.83 18.83
CA VAL A 67 -9.36 4.85 17.87
C VAL A 67 -9.75 4.24 16.52
N GLN A 68 -11.04 4.33 16.20
CA GLN A 68 -11.59 3.89 14.92
C GLN A 68 -10.96 4.60 13.73
N TYR A 69 -10.62 5.90 13.81
CA TYR A 69 -9.98 6.59 12.70
C TYR A 69 -8.76 7.36 13.18
N LEU A 70 -7.56 6.87 12.87
CA LEU A 70 -6.31 7.54 13.26
C LEU A 70 -6.19 8.93 12.62
N SER A 71 -6.92 9.19 11.53
CA SER A 71 -7.00 10.50 10.87
C SER A 71 -7.55 11.60 11.76
N ILE A 72 -8.24 11.30 12.86
CA ILE A 72 -8.65 12.29 13.86
C ILE A 72 -7.43 12.97 14.48
N TYR A 73 -6.30 12.26 14.57
CA TYR A 73 -5.02 12.75 15.08
C TYR A 73 -4.08 13.22 13.96
N LYS A 74 -4.58 13.35 12.72
CA LYS A 74 -3.76 13.70 11.54
C LYS A 74 -2.91 14.93 11.77
N GLU A 75 -3.50 16.02 12.25
CA GLU A 75 -2.80 17.30 12.44
C GLU A 75 -1.59 17.15 13.38
N LYS A 76 -1.74 16.33 14.42
CA LYS A 76 -0.70 16.06 15.41
C LYS A 76 0.36 15.10 14.88
N LEU A 77 -0.07 14.02 14.22
CA LEU A 77 0.82 12.96 13.75
C LEU A 77 1.64 13.38 12.53
N VAL A 78 1.13 14.30 11.71
CA VAL A 78 1.79 14.79 10.50
C VAL A 78 3.15 15.44 10.81
N GLU A 79 3.34 16.02 11.98
CA GLU A 79 4.63 16.60 12.41
C GLU A 79 5.73 15.55 12.55
N TYR A 80 5.36 14.31 12.88
CA TYR A 80 6.28 13.18 13.06
C TYR A 80 6.50 12.38 11.77
N LEU A 81 5.83 12.77 10.68
CA LEU A 81 6.00 12.15 9.37
C LEU A 81 7.06 12.91 8.58
N LYS A 82 8.03 12.17 8.01
CA LYS A 82 9.14 12.74 7.22
C LYS A 82 8.69 13.75 6.16
N ASN A 83 7.59 13.45 5.46
CA ASN A 83 7.08 14.27 4.36
C ASN A 83 5.97 15.23 4.80
N ARG A 84 5.72 15.36 6.12
CA ARG A 84 4.64 16.18 6.70
C ARG A 84 3.31 16.06 5.96
N SER A 85 3.00 14.85 5.51
CA SER A 85 1.80 14.56 4.73
C SER A 85 1.19 13.26 5.22
N TRP A 86 -0.14 13.27 5.30
CA TRP A 86 -0.89 12.09 5.72
C TRP A 86 -0.88 11.06 4.59
N PRO A 87 -0.47 9.81 4.86
CA PRO A 87 -0.45 8.78 3.84
C PRO A 87 -1.86 8.49 3.33
N ILE A 88 -1.97 8.20 2.03
CA ILE A 88 -3.25 7.85 1.40
C ILE A 88 -3.43 6.34 1.45
N CYS A 89 -4.65 5.90 1.76
CA CYS A 89 -5.05 4.50 1.72
C CYS A 89 -6.19 4.33 0.70
N LYS A 90 -6.05 3.41 -0.27
CA LYS A 90 -7.13 3.06 -1.23
C LYS A 90 -8.22 2.15 -0.63
N GLY A 91 -8.17 1.96 0.68
CA GLY A 91 -9.00 1.04 1.46
C GLY A 91 -10.19 1.72 2.09
N ASN A 92 -10.03 2.16 3.34
CA ASN A 92 -10.92 3.06 4.08
C ASN A 92 -10.12 3.81 5.17
N GLY A 93 -8.84 4.13 4.91
CA GLY A 93 -7.98 4.82 5.88
C GLY A 93 -7.18 3.89 6.82
N TYR A 94 -6.65 4.49 7.89
CA TYR A 94 -5.83 3.85 8.92
C TYR A 94 -6.51 3.94 10.28
N PHE A 95 -6.34 2.88 11.06
CA PHE A 95 -7.05 2.61 12.30
C PHE A 95 -6.04 2.27 13.41
N TYR A 96 -6.40 2.47 14.67
CA TYR A 96 -5.55 2.16 15.83
C TYR A 96 -6.30 1.22 16.78
N ARG A 97 -5.69 0.09 17.13
CA ARG A 97 -6.32 -1.02 17.86
C ARG A 97 -5.69 -1.23 19.23
N LYS A 98 -6.42 -1.91 20.12
CA LYS A 98 -6.19 -1.97 21.58
C LYS A 98 -4.80 -2.47 22.03
N ASN A 99 -4.01 -2.95 21.08
CA ASN A 99 -2.66 -3.44 21.30
C ASN A 99 -1.60 -2.40 20.88
N GLY A 100 -2.00 -1.15 20.62
CA GLY A 100 -1.11 -0.08 20.20
C GLY A 100 -0.65 -0.18 18.74
N ILE A 101 -1.34 -0.96 17.90
CA ILE A 101 -0.92 -1.27 16.53
C ILE A 101 -1.75 -0.48 15.50
N VAL A 102 -1.06 0.17 14.56
CA VAL A 102 -1.69 0.77 13.37
C VAL A 102 -2.03 -0.29 12.33
N PHE A 103 -3.28 -0.29 11.83
CA PHE A 103 -3.72 -1.21 10.80
C PHE A 103 -4.52 -0.54 9.67
N CYS A 104 -4.52 -1.16 8.50
CA CYS A 104 -5.35 -0.79 7.36
C CYS A 104 -6.53 -1.75 7.24
N SER A 105 -7.72 -1.22 6.94
CA SER A 105 -8.94 -2.02 6.74
C SER A 105 -8.89 -3.00 5.57
N LYS A 106 -8.09 -2.72 4.52
CA LYS A 106 -7.96 -3.63 3.35
C LYS A 106 -6.78 -4.60 3.44
N HIS A 107 -5.67 -4.21 4.06
CA HIS A 107 -4.44 -5.01 4.04
C HIS A 107 -4.00 -5.50 5.43
N GLY A 108 -4.71 -5.14 6.51
CA GLY A 108 -4.37 -5.55 7.88
C GLY A 108 -3.29 -4.71 8.54
N SER A 109 -2.71 -5.25 9.62
CA SER A 109 -1.58 -4.68 10.36
C SER A 109 -0.27 -5.28 9.91
N PHE A 110 0.80 -4.48 9.94
CA PHE A 110 2.15 -4.92 9.60
C PHE A 110 3.17 -4.51 10.67
N SER A 111 2.73 -4.45 11.94
CA SER A 111 3.58 -4.22 13.10
C SER A 111 4.75 -5.19 13.04
N GLY A 112 5.96 -4.65 13.10
CA GLY A 112 7.20 -5.41 13.07
C GLY A 112 7.50 -6.03 14.42
N GLU A 113 6.55 -6.78 15.00
CA GLU A 113 6.92 -7.80 15.97
C GLU A 113 7.58 -8.93 15.15
N SER A 114 8.90 -8.98 15.20
CA SER A 114 9.56 -10.28 15.16
C SER A 114 8.86 -11.16 16.20
N PRO A 115 8.45 -12.39 15.86
CA PRO A 115 8.22 -13.37 16.91
C PRO A 115 9.56 -13.47 17.66
N GLU A 116 9.55 -13.09 18.93
CA GLU A 116 10.59 -13.50 19.86
C GLU A 116 10.48 -15.03 19.94
N ASP A 117 11.48 -15.72 19.36
CA ASP A 117 11.82 -17.12 19.69
C ASP A 117 12.65 -17.13 20.99
#